data_AF-A0A399XRP1-F1
#
_entry.id   AF-A0A399XRP1-F1
#
_cell.length_a   1.000
_cell.length_b   1.000
_cell.length_c   1.000
_cell.angle_alpha   90.00
_cell.angle_beta   90.00
_cell.angle_gamma   90.00
#
_symmetry.space_group_name_H-M   'P 1'
#
loop_
_entity.id
_entity.type
_entity.pdbx_description
1 polymer ?
#
loop_
_entity_poly.entity_id
_entity_poly.type
_entity_poly.pdbx_seq_one_letter_code
_entity_poly.pdbx_strand_id
1 'polypeptide(L)'
;MPGAALGLAAAERHMTALVERGRREVRMLRRILFFSVVFGILALPSPVSSASIQTQAAVDWIVAQQQNDGGFEMAGFPGFETPDAILAIAENAQTETAWSSTAARAAVEAIQFGGGGPSPLDAIDDLAESTPTAGLAAKLIVLNVLPLGLDANDFDPSGDSPDPTNLVLALDAGCGANTASFGFLADTLYAAMAKKLLCGSAPPAAVATIKAAQQSNGGWGWSGDPNGTDLDVDMTSLAIQALVAAGVDLSDTALVGGLEMLARGVKADGSWEAFGNSDPNSTSMGILALRAAGYDPADQCWRDLYAPERAGAGYGDPAAWLISQQQSGGRIASPSDGWGINTIATSQTVRALGAAWTPVVRNTAKACPVSTEFLAEGSTGPGFETWVLIANPSETETIVARTSFLTGAAPVSGGAVQIAPLSRCSIKVNDFVTDWNVSTRVDGLNGPVVAERAVYSTGAGRVGAHLGQGLGGPANDWFLTEGSTGPGFETWILVANPEALTAEVKVGLLTGSGPGPEIVFSLAPGTRRSVRVNDYVTDWGVSARVVSTGAGVVAERATYVSGDLRRGATDSPGTPAGSNDWFLAEGSTGPGFETWILVANPDTITADVTVGFITG
;
A
#
# COMPACT_ATOMS: atom_id res chain seq x y z
N MET A 1 32.43 20.70 73.65
CA MET A 1 31.09 20.21 73.28
C MET A 1 31.18 19.50 71.93
N PRO A 2 31.17 18.15 71.89
CA PRO A 2 31.12 17.39 70.64
C PRO A 2 29.69 16.88 70.41
N GLY A 3 28.96 17.47 69.45
CA GLY A 3 27.57 17.08 69.16
C GLY A 3 27.16 17.12 67.70
N ALA A 4 27.92 17.76 66.81
CA ALA A 4 27.50 17.97 65.42
C ALA A 4 28.04 16.94 64.41
N ALA A 5 29.14 16.23 64.72
CA ALA A 5 29.79 15.32 63.76
C ALA A 5 29.21 13.89 63.74
N LEU A 6 28.41 13.50 64.74
CA LEU A 6 27.81 12.15 64.83
C LEU A 6 26.45 12.03 64.12
N GLY A 7 25.79 13.14 63.78
CA GLY A 7 24.48 13.13 63.11
C GLY A 7 24.54 12.92 61.60
N LEU A 8 25.53 13.49 60.92
CA LEU A 8 25.61 13.46 59.45
C LEU A 8 25.98 12.07 58.91
N ALA A 9 26.92 11.39 59.58
CA ALA A 9 27.34 10.04 59.23
C ALA A 9 26.28 8.96 59.56
N ALA A 10 25.29 9.28 60.40
CA ALA A 10 24.15 8.40 60.66
C ALA A 10 23.05 8.58 59.59
N ALA A 11 22.83 9.82 59.14
CA ALA A 11 21.85 10.13 58.09
C ALA A 11 22.25 9.56 56.71
N GLU A 12 23.54 9.65 56.31
CA GLU A 12 24.02 9.07 55.05
C GLU A 12 23.93 7.53 55.03
N ARG A 13 24.22 6.88 56.16
CA ARG A 13 24.07 5.42 56.29
C ARG A 13 22.61 4.97 56.22
N HIS A 14 21.69 5.76 56.75
CA HIS A 14 20.26 5.45 56.71
C HIS A 14 19.66 5.64 55.32
N MET A 15 20.11 6.66 54.59
CA MET A 15 19.66 6.95 53.23
C MET A 15 20.21 5.93 52.20
N THR A 16 21.45 5.49 52.38
CA THR A 16 22.05 4.42 51.55
C THR A 16 21.34 3.07 51.77
N ALA A 17 20.97 2.76 53.02
CA ALA A 17 20.20 1.55 53.35
C ALA A 17 18.77 1.57 52.76
N LEU A 18 18.12 2.74 52.69
CA LEU A 18 16.80 2.90 52.06
C LEU A 18 16.85 2.73 50.53
N VAL A 19 17.90 3.24 49.87
CA VAL A 19 18.11 3.07 48.42
C VAL A 19 18.41 1.61 48.05
N GLU A 20 19.19 0.90 48.87
CA GLU A 20 19.45 -0.54 48.67
C GLU A 20 18.21 -1.40 48.96
N ARG A 21 17.38 -1.03 49.94
CA ARG A 21 16.10 -1.69 50.21
C ARG A 21 15.11 -1.51 49.06
N GLY A 22 15.02 -0.30 48.50
CA GLY A 22 14.22 -0.02 47.30
C GLY A 22 14.71 -0.78 46.06
N ARG A 23 16.03 -0.89 45.84
CA ARG A 23 16.59 -1.69 44.73
C ARG A 23 16.37 -3.20 44.90
N ARG A 24 16.32 -3.72 46.14
CA ARG A 24 15.98 -5.12 46.40
C ARG A 24 14.48 -5.38 46.22
N GLU A 25 13.60 -4.48 46.64
CA GLU A 25 12.15 -4.61 46.41
C GLU A 25 11.80 -4.53 44.92
N VAL A 26 12.43 -3.63 44.15
CA VAL A 26 12.25 -3.57 42.68
C VAL A 26 12.79 -4.82 41.96
N ARG A 27 13.88 -5.42 42.46
CA ARG A 27 14.40 -6.71 41.94
C ARG A 27 13.55 -7.92 42.37
N MET A 28 12.86 -7.84 43.50
CA MET A 28 11.94 -8.89 43.97
C MET A 28 10.59 -8.81 43.24
N LEU A 29 10.08 -7.61 42.96
CA LEU A 29 8.91 -7.37 42.09
C LEU A 29 9.16 -7.81 40.63
N ARG A 30 10.38 -7.62 40.10
CA ARG A 30 10.77 -8.16 38.77
C ARG A 30 10.89 -9.68 38.70
N ARG A 31 10.95 -10.39 39.85
CA ARG A 31 11.02 -11.86 39.90
C ARG A 31 9.69 -12.53 40.27
N ILE A 32 8.68 -11.77 40.67
CA ILE A 32 7.34 -12.27 41.01
C ILE A 32 6.33 -12.08 39.85
N LEU A 33 6.62 -11.24 38.85
CA LEU A 33 5.87 -11.17 37.58
C LEU A 33 6.44 -12.10 36.49
N PHE A 34 6.65 -13.37 36.82
CA PHE A 34 6.87 -14.46 35.85
C PHE A 34 5.95 -15.64 36.20
N PHE A 35 4.72 -15.34 36.61
CA PHE A 35 3.63 -16.29 36.62
C PHE A 35 2.71 -15.96 35.45
N SER A 36 2.53 -16.97 34.60
CA SER A 36 1.66 -17.00 33.43
C SER A 36 0.31 -16.34 33.70
N VAL A 37 0.08 -15.17 33.11
CA VAL A 37 -1.27 -14.74 32.76
C VAL A 37 -1.33 -14.80 31.25
N VAL A 38 -1.66 -16.00 30.76
CA VAL A 38 -2.30 -16.16 29.46
C VAL A 38 -3.63 -15.42 29.62
N PHE A 39 -3.66 -14.13 29.26
CA PHE A 39 -4.91 -13.54 28.84
C PHE A 39 -5.26 -14.26 27.55
N GLY A 40 -6.13 -15.27 27.68
CA GLY A 40 -6.98 -15.64 26.58
C GLY A 40 -7.71 -14.37 26.19
N ILE A 41 -7.19 -13.70 25.16
CA ILE A 41 -8.01 -12.85 24.32
C ILE A 41 -9.02 -13.83 23.78
N LEU A 42 -10.17 -13.95 24.45
CA LEU A 42 -11.39 -14.24 23.75
C LEU A 42 -11.47 -13.12 22.73
N ALA A 43 -10.96 -13.40 21.53
CA ALA A 43 -11.37 -12.71 20.34
C ALA A 43 -12.89 -12.83 20.42
N LEU A 44 -13.54 -11.73 20.79
CA LEU A 44 -14.96 -11.62 20.55
C LEU A 44 -15.07 -11.92 19.05
N PRO A 45 -15.81 -12.97 18.65
CA PRO A 45 -16.00 -13.22 17.25
C PRO A 45 -16.48 -11.90 16.65
N SER A 46 -15.75 -11.41 15.66
CA SER A 46 -16.23 -10.32 14.81
C SER A 46 -17.69 -10.63 14.49
N PRO A 47 -18.61 -9.65 14.58
CA PRO A 47 -20.00 -9.90 14.25
C PRO A 47 -20.02 -10.57 12.88
N VAL A 48 -20.74 -11.70 12.80
CA VAL A 48 -20.98 -12.47 11.58
C VAL A 48 -21.22 -11.47 10.45
N SER A 49 -20.34 -11.53 9.45
CA SER A 49 -20.28 -10.58 8.33
C SER A 49 -21.67 -10.26 7.79
N SER A 50 -22.00 -8.98 7.69
CA SER A 50 -23.22 -8.48 7.02
C SER A 50 -23.33 -8.94 5.56
N ALA A 51 -22.29 -9.55 4.99
CA ALA A 51 -22.28 -10.04 3.62
C ALA A 51 -23.22 -11.23 3.38
N SER A 52 -23.44 -12.15 4.34
CA SER A 52 -24.24 -13.36 4.08
C SER A 52 -25.72 -13.06 3.80
N ILE A 53 -26.28 -12.03 4.47
CA ILE A 53 -27.64 -11.54 4.19
C ILE A 53 -27.70 -10.83 2.84
N GLN A 54 -26.60 -10.18 2.41
CA GLN A 54 -26.55 -9.45 1.14
C GLN A 54 -26.40 -10.37 -0.08
N THR A 55 -25.74 -11.52 0.05
CA THR A 55 -25.51 -12.46 -1.07
C THR A 55 -26.57 -13.56 -1.19
N GLN A 56 -27.39 -13.81 -0.16
CA GLN A 56 -28.34 -14.93 -0.18
C GLN A 56 -29.29 -14.89 -1.37
N ALA A 57 -29.92 -13.74 -1.66
CA ALA A 57 -30.84 -13.63 -2.79
C ALA A 57 -30.17 -13.90 -4.15
N ALA A 58 -28.89 -13.53 -4.29
CA ALA A 58 -28.10 -13.82 -5.48
C ALA A 58 -27.83 -15.33 -5.62
N VAL A 59 -27.50 -16.01 -4.52
CA VAL A 59 -27.33 -17.47 -4.53
C VAL A 59 -28.64 -18.20 -4.79
N ASP A 60 -29.75 -17.76 -4.20
CA ASP A 60 -31.07 -18.33 -4.48
C ASP A 60 -31.40 -18.21 -5.98
N TRP A 61 -31.05 -17.08 -6.60
CA TRP A 61 -31.22 -16.90 -8.04
C TRP A 61 -30.32 -17.84 -8.87
N ILE A 62 -29.04 -18.00 -8.50
CA ILE A 62 -28.12 -18.94 -9.16
C ILE A 62 -28.68 -20.37 -9.08
N VAL A 63 -29.08 -20.82 -7.89
CA VAL A 63 -29.65 -22.16 -7.66
C VAL A 63 -30.89 -22.38 -8.51
N ALA A 64 -31.72 -21.36 -8.70
CA ALA A 64 -32.90 -21.44 -9.56
C ALA A 64 -32.57 -21.60 -11.06
N GLN A 65 -31.31 -21.42 -11.48
CA GLN A 65 -30.86 -21.64 -12.87
C GLN A 65 -30.30 -23.05 -13.10
N GLN A 66 -30.33 -23.94 -12.10
CA GLN A 66 -29.79 -25.29 -12.21
C GLN A 66 -30.44 -26.05 -13.39
N GLN A 67 -29.61 -26.71 -14.19
CA GLN A 67 -30.02 -27.53 -15.32
C GLN A 67 -30.14 -29.00 -14.94
N ASN A 68 -30.67 -29.82 -15.85
CA ASN A 68 -30.99 -31.23 -15.59
C ASN A 68 -29.76 -32.13 -15.40
N ASP A 69 -28.59 -31.68 -15.85
CA ASP A 69 -27.28 -32.28 -15.58
C ASP A 69 -26.72 -31.88 -14.20
N GLY A 70 -27.44 -31.02 -13.44
CA GLY A 70 -27.02 -30.50 -12.15
C GLY A 70 -26.18 -29.21 -12.25
N GLY A 71 -25.77 -28.82 -13.45
CA GLY A 71 -24.90 -27.67 -13.71
C GLY A 71 -25.66 -26.34 -13.87
N PHE A 72 -24.92 -25.31 -14.28
CA PHE A 72 -25.43 -23.93 -14.42
C PHE A 72 -25.06 -23.29 -15.77
N GLU A 73 -24.71 -24.07 -16.79
CA GLU A 73 -24.26 -23.58 -18.12
C GLU A 73 -25.42 -23.01 -18.97
N MET A 74 -25.98 -21.86 -18.59
CA MET A 74 -27.04 -21.19 -19.35
C MET A 74 -26.60 -20.73 -20.74
N ALA A 75 -25.33 -20.36 -20.90
CA ALA A 75 -24.75 -19.91 -22.16
C ALA A 75 -24.38 -21.08 -23.08
N GLY A 76 -24.40 -22.32 -22.59
CA GLY A 76 -24.10 -23.52 -23.38
C GLY A 76 -22.62 -23.73 -23.69
N PHE A 77 -21.72 -23.15 -22.88
CA PHE A 77 -20.26 -23.33 -23.00
C PHE A 77 -19.73 -24.11 -21.80
N PRO A 78 -19.47 -25.44 -21.91
CA PRO A 78 -19.04 -26.25 -20.78
C PRO A 78 -17.85 -25.67 -19.99
N GLY A 79 -18.00 -25.52 -18.67
CA GLY A 79 -16.97 -25.00 -17.77
C GLY A 79 -16.91 -23.48 -17.68
N PHE A 80 -17.78 -22.76 -18.39
CA PHE A 80 -17.84 -21.31 -18.35
C PHE A 80 -18.47 -20.81 -17.05
N GLU A 81 -19.65 -21.34 -16.67
CA GLU A 81 -20.46 -20.85 -15.56
C GLU A 81 -20.44 -21.73 -14.31
N THR A 82 -20.51 -23.05 -14.51
CA THR A 82 -20.74 -24.00 -13.40
C THR A 82 -19.66 -23.93 -12.32
N PRO A 83 -18.35 -23.85 -12.67
CA PRO A 83 -17.29 -23.70 -11.67
C PRO A 83 -17.46 -22.46 -10.78
N ASP A 84 -17.85 -21.33 -11.38
CA ASP A 84 -18.04 -20.05 -10.70
C ASP A 84 -19.30 -20.07 -9.81
N ALA A 85 -20.40 -20.66 -10.30
CA ALA A 85 -21.64 -20.82 -9.56
C ALA A 85 -21.46 -21.69 -8.29
N ILE A 86 -20.73 -22.80 -8.41
CA ILE A 86 -20.42 -23.67 -7.28
C ILE A 86 -19.62 -22.94 -6.21
N LEU A 87 -18.58 -22.18 -6.61
CA LEU A 87 -17.80 -21.42 -5.63
C LEU A 87 -18.65 -20.31 -4.99
N ALA A 88 -19.56 -19.67 -5.73
CA ALA A 88 -20.47 -18.68 -5.16
C ALA A 88 -21.39 -19.29 -4.08
N ILE A 89 -21.94 -20.48 -4.32
CA ILE A 89 -22.73 -21.23 -3.32
C ILE A 89 -21.87 -21.55 -2.09
N ALA A 90 -20.65 -22.04 -2.31
CA ALA A 90 -19.70 -22.37 -1.25
C ALA A 90 -19.28 -21.16 -0.40
N GLU A 91 -19.05 -20.00 -1.02
CA GLU A 91 -18.73 -18.72 -0.36
C GLU A 91 -19.88 -18.26 0.53
N ASN A 92 -21.12 -18.31 0.02
CA ASN A 92 -22.31 -17.90 0.77
C ASN A 92 -22.61 -18.83 1.95
N ALA A 93 -22.14 -20.08 1.92
CA ALA A 93 -22.28 -21.03 3.02
C ALA A 93 -21.34 -20.75 4.20
N GLN A 94 -20.33 -19.88 4.04
CA GLN A 94 -19.38 -19.60 5.10
C GLN A 94 -20.01 -18.72 6.19
N THR A 95 -19.89 -19.17 7.44
CA THR A 95 -20.42 -18.47 8.63
C THR A 95 -19.32 -18.02 9.59
N GLU A 96 -18.09 -18.48 9.38
CA GLU A 96 -16.92 -18.18 10.19
C GLU A 96 -15.86 -17.45 9.34
N THR A 97 -14.88 -16.83 10.01
CA THR A 97 -13.76 -16.17 9.32
C THR A 97 -12.79 -17.14 8.67
N ALA A 98 -12.70 -18.37 9.18
CA ALA A 98 -11.89 -19.43 8.58
C ALA A 98 -12.73 -20.22 7.58
N TRP A 99 -12.16 -20.50 6.40
CA TRP A 99 -12.83 -21.30 5.39
C TRP A 99 -13.07 -22.73 5.86
N SER A 100 -14.32 -23.20 5.73
CA SER A 100 -14.72 -24.57 6.01
C SER A 100 -15.07 -25.30 4.72
N SER A 101 -14.14 -26.13 4.24
CA SER A 101 -14.38 -26.98 3.07
C SER A 101 -15.54 -27.95 3.26
N THR A 102 -15.76 -28.42 4.50
CA THR A 102 -16.90 -29.29 4.83
C THR A 102 -18.24 -28.56 4.70
N ALA A 103 -18.34 -27.33 5.23
CA ALA A 103 -19.57 -26.55 5.10
C ALA A 103 -19.82 -26.14 3.64
N ALA A 104 -18.75 -25.75 2.93
CA ALA A 104 -18.79 -25.45 1.51
C ALA A 104 -19.33 -26.63 0.70
N ARG A 105 -18.75 -27.82 0.89
CA ARG A 105 -19.17 -29.04 0.19
C ARG A 105 -20.60 -29.44 0.51
N ALA A 106 -20.98 -29.44 1.79
CA ALA A 106 -22.33 -29.78 2.19
C ALA A 106 -23.40 -28.84 1.59
N ALA A 107 -23.08 -27.55 1.43
CA ALA A 107 -23.99 -26.60 0.80
C ALA A 107 -24.18 -26.88 -0.70
N VAL A 108 -23.11 -27.26 -1.40
CA VAL A 108 -23.16 -27.61 -2.83
C VAL A 108 -23.90 -28.94 -3.03
N GLU A 109 -23.61 -29.97 -2.23
CA GLU A 109 -24.27 -31.29 -2.27
C GLU A 109 -25.78 -31.20 -1.97
N ALA A 110 -26.21 -30.22 -1.16
CA ALA A 110 -27.61 -30.01 -0.84
C ALA A 110 -28.45 -29.48 -2.02
N ILE A 111 -27.79 -28.95 -3.07
CA ILE A 111 -28.48 -28.50 -4.28
C ILE A 111 -28.66 -29.69 -5.21
N GLN A 112 -29.91 -30.07 -5.46
CA GLN A 112 -30.25 -31.21 -6.30
C GLN A 112 -31.34 -30.83 -7.29
N PHE A 113 -31.11 -31.11 -8.57
CA PHE A 113 -32.09 -30.80 -9.60
C PHE A 113 -33.41 -31.53 -9.31
N GLY A 114 -34.50 -30.79 -9.22
CA GLY A 114 -35.82 -31.36 -8.91
C GLY A 114 -35.98 -31.99 -7.51
N GLY A 115 -35.06 -31.72 -6.57
CA GLY A 115 -35.14 -32.22 -5.18
C GLY A 115 -34.74 -33.68 -4.98
N GLY A 116 -33.90 -34.20 -5.88
CA GLY A 116 -33.37 -35.57 -5.80
C GLY A 116 -32.62 -36.05 -7.05
N GLY A 117 -32.46 -35.20 -8.07
CA GLY A 117 -31.65 -35.45 -9.25
C GLY A 117 -30.19 -35.02 -9.06
N PRO A 118 -29.43 -34.86 -10.17
CA PRO A 118 -28.03 -34.49 -10.14
C PRO A 118 -27.77 -33.19 -9.36
N SER A 119 -26.67 -33.20 -8.62
CA SER A 119 -26.10 -32.06 -7.93
C SER A 119 -25.12 -31.31 -8.82
N PRO A 120 -24.67 -30.10 -8.43
CA PRO A 120 -23.60 -29.43 -9.13
C PRO A 120 -22.28 -30.22 -9.16
N LEU A 121 -22.07 -31.15 -8.21
CA LEU A 121 -20.88 -32.00 -8.22
C LEU A 121 -20.89 -32.99 -9.38
N ASP A 122 -22.06 -33.55 -9.73
CA ASP A 122 -22.21 -34.45 -10.88
C ASP A 122 -21.83 -33.71 -12.18
N ALA A 123 -22.29 -32.48 -12.35
CA ALA A 123 -21.97 -31.69 -13.55
C ALA A 123 -20.47 -31.37 -13.71
N ILE A 124 -19.74 -31.10 -12.62
CA ILE A 124 -18.29 -30.88 -12.71
C ILE A 124 -17.50 -32.18 -12.80
N ASP A 125 -18.08 -33.30 -12.37
CA ASP A 125 -17.51 -34.63 -12.54
C ASP A 125 -17.54 -35.03 -14.03
N ASP A 126 -18.72 -35.00 -14.64
CA ASP A 126 -18.92 -35.20 -16.08
C ASP A 126 -17.98 -34.30 -16.92
N LEU A 127 -17.82 -33.05 -16.49
CA LEU A 127 -16.91 -32.10 -17.14
C LEU A 127 -15.45 -32.52 -16.99
N ALA A 128 -15.04 -33.02 -15.82
CA ALA A 128 -13.68 -33.52 -15.59
C ALA A 128 -13.40 -34.80 -16.38
N GLU A 129 -14.38 -35.68 -16.56
CA GLU A 129 -14.24 -36.94 -17.31
C GLU A 129 -14.10 -36.75 -18.83
N SER A 130 -14.52 -35.59 -19.34
CA SER A 130 -14.44 -35.25 -20.77
C SER A 130 -13.01 -35.06 -21.33
N THR A 131 -11.98 -35.50 -20.60
CA THR A 131 -10.55 -35.27 -20.86
C THR A 131 -10.20 -33.78 -20.78
N PRO A 132 -9.98 -33.24 -19.57
CA PRO A 132 -9.91 -31.81 -19.36
C PRO A 132 -8.59 -31.26 -19.88
N THR A 133 -8.61 -30.05 -20.45
CA THR A 133 -7.39 -29.32 -20.75
C THR A 133 -6.67 -28.94 -19.44
N ALA A 134 -5.37 -28.64 -19.50
CA ALA A 134 -4.63 -28.19 -18.33
C ALA A 134 -5.25 -26.93 -17.69
N GLY A 135 -5.76 -25.99 -18.51
CA GLY A 135 -6.47 -24.81 -18.05
C GLY A 135 -7.79 -25.11 -17.34
N LEU A 136 -8.60 -26.02 -17.90
CA LEU A 136 -9.83 -26.46 -17.24
C LEU A 136 -9.54 -27.18 -15.92
N ALA A 137 -8.57 -28.09 -15.90
CA ALA A 137 -8.13 -28.75 -14.68
C ALA A 137 -7.67 -27.74 -13.63
N ALA A 138 -6.89 -26.73 -14.02
CA ALA A 138 -6.47 -25.65 -13.13
C ALA A 138 -7.67 -24.85 -12.56
N LYS A 139 -8.63 -24.48 -13.41
CA LYS A 139 -9.83 -23.74 -13.00
C LYS A 139 -10.65 -24.56 -12.00
N LEU A 140 -10.90 -25.84 -12.28
CA LEU A 140 -11.61 -26.74 -11.37
C LEU A 140 -10.87 -26.90 -10.03
N ILE A 141 -9.55 -27.09 -10.06
CA ILE A 141 -8.72 -27.20 -8.85
C ILE A 141 -8.88 -25.96 -7.96
N VAL A 142 -8.82 -24.76 -8.55
CA VAL A 142 -8.87 -23.49 -7.83
C VAL A 142 -10.28 -23.17 -7.34
N LEU A 143 -11.33 -23.41 -8.14
CA LEU A 143 -12.69 -22.95 -7.84
C LEU A 143 -13.57 -24.01 -7.18
N ASN A 144 -13.30 -25.30 -7.36
CA ASN A 144 -14.22 -26.36 -6.91
C ASN A 144 -13.51 -27.42 -6.07
N VAL A 145 -12.42 -28.03 -6.55
CA VAL A 145 -11.84 -29.21 -5.90
C VAL A 145 -11.28 -28.88 -4.51
N LEU A 146 -10.32 -27.96 -4.44
CA LEU A 146 -9.67 -27.59 -3.18
C LEU A 146 -10.58 -26.81 -2.22
N PRO A 147 -11.40 -25.82 -2.65
CA PRO A 147 -12.32 -25.17 -1.73
C PRO A 147 -13.34 -26.13 -1.11
N LEU A 148 -13.77 -27.17 -1.82
CA LEU A 148 -14.71 -28.17 -1.30
C LEU A 148 -14.02 -29.34 -0.59
N GLY A 149 -12.69 -29.35 -0.50
CA GLY A 149 -11.93 -30.41 0.18
C GLY A 149 -12.04 -31.76 -0.52
N LEU A 150 -12.15 -31.76 -1.85
CA LEU A 150 -12.13 -32.95 -2.71
C LEU A 150 -10.69 -33.31 -3.10
N ASP A 151 -10.45 -34.57 -3.47
CA ASP A 151 -9.12 -35.02 -3.91
C ASP A 151 -8.91 -34.70 -5.39
N ALA A 152 -7.87 -33.92 -5.71
CA ALA A 152 -7.53 -33.57 -7.09
C ALA A 152 -6.80 -34.69 -7.84
N ASN A 153 -6.28 -35.72 -7.15
CA ASN A 153 -5.60 -36.85 -7.78
C ASN A 153 -6.56 -37.98 -8.17
N ASP A 154 -7.74 -37.99 -7.55
CA ASP A 154 -8.74 -39.05 -7.60
C ASP A 154 -10.14 -38.40 -7.59
N PHE A 155 -10.37 -37.49 -8.55
CA PHE A 155 -11.57 -36.67 -8.59
C PHE A 155 -12.73 -37.46 -9.23
N ASP A 156 -13.67 -37.87 -8.38
CA ASP A 156 -14.92 -38.58 -8.72
C ASP A 156 -15.95 -38.32 -7.59
N PRO A 157 -16.46 -37.08 -7.44
CA PRO A 157 -17.43 -36.77 -6.41
C PRO A 157 -18.81 -37.43 -6.59
N SER A 158 -19.18 -37.85 -7.81
CA SER A 158 -20.44 -38.57 -8.07
C SER A 158 -20.33 -40.06 -7.70
N GLY A 159 -19.13 -40.64 -7.79
CA GLY A 159 -18.86 -42.04 -7.50
C GLY A 159 -19.45 -42.99 -8.56
N ASP A 160 -19.73 -42.48 -9.76
CA ASP A 160 -20.33 -43.26 -10.85
C ASP A 160 -19.34 -43.70 -11.93
N SER A 161 -18.08 -43.24 -11.80
CA SER A 161 -17.01 -43.54 -12.73
C SER A 161 -16.10 -44.69 -12.29
N PRO A 162 -15.72 -45.61 -13.20
CA PRO A 162 -14.78 -46.68 -12.86
C PRO A 162 -13.33 -46.21 -12.74
N ASP A 163 -12.98 -45.07 -13.35
CA ASP A 163 -11.64 -44.51 -13.41
C ASP A 163 -11.68 -43.01 -13.03
N PRO A 164 -11.52 -42.65 -11.73
CA PRO A 164 -11.53 -41.27 -11.28
C PRO A 164 -10.53 -40.38 -12.02
N THR A 165 -10.90 -39.12 -12.23
CA THR A 165 -10.08 -38.17 -13.00
C THR A 165 -8.92 -37.64 -12.17
N ASN A 166 -7.68 -37.79 -12.67
CA ASN A 166 -6.52 -37.18 -12.05
C ASN A 166 -6.27 -35.76 -12.60
N LEU A 167 -6.88 -34.75 -11.97
CA LEU A 167 -6.76 -33.35 -12.36
C LEU A 167 -5.34 -32.80 -12.15
N VAL A 168 -4.58 -33.31 -11.17
CA VAL A 168 -3.17 -32.92 -10.97
C VAL A 168 -2.30 -33.35 -12.16
N LEU A 169 -2.57 -34.54 -12.69
CA LEU A 169 -1.91 -35.08 -13.87
C LEU A 169 -2.32 -34.31 -15.13
N ALA A 170 -3.63 -34.04 -15.30
CA ALA A 170 -4.16 -33.27 -16.42
C ALA A 170 -3.62 -31.82 -16.45
N LEU A 171 -3.36 -31.23 -15.28
CA LEU A 171 -2.72 -29.92 -15.18
C LEU A 171 -1.29 -29.94 -15.73
N ASP A 172 -0.41 -30.78 -15.16
CA ASP A 172 0.95 -31.07 -15.64
C ASP A 172 1.74 -31.85 -14.57
N ALA A 173 1.57 -33.18 -14.54
CA ALA A 173 2.41 -34.21 -13.87
C ALA A 173 2.96 -33.94 -12.44
N GLY A 174 2.34 -33.06 -11.65
CA GLY A 174 2.69 -32.77 -10.25
C GLY A 174 3.67 -31.61 -10.02
N CYS A 175 4.23 -31.51 -8.81
CA CYS A 175 4.89 -30.28 -8.32
C CYS A 175 6.31 -30.01 -8.82
N GLY A 176 6.92 -30.95 -9.55
CA GLY A 176 8.30 -30.81 -10.05
C GLY A 176 8.42 -30.13 -11.42
N ALA A 177 7.31 -29.95 -12.14
CA ALA A 177 7.34 -29.42 -13.50
C ALA A 177 7.48 -27.88 -13.50
N ASN A 178 8.39 -27.37 -14.34
CA ASN A 178 8.61 -25.93 -14.53
C ASN A 178 8.02 -25.45 -15.86
N THR A 179 6.74 -25.75 -16.08
CA THR A 179 6.03 -25.44 -17.33
C THR A 179 5.79 -23.95 -17.48
N ALA A 180 6.02 -23.44 -18.70
CA ALA A 180 5.98 -22.01 -19.01
C ALA A 180 4.58 -21.51 -19.41
N SER A 181 3.77 -22.36 -20.05
CA SER A 181 2.42 -22.03 -20.50
C SER A 181 1.54 -23.28 -20.43
N PHE A 182 0.28 -23.09 -20.08
CA PHE A 182 -0.72 -24.14 -19.93
C PHE A 182 -1.84 -24.03 -20.98
N GLY A 183 -1.62 -23.23 -22.03
CA GLY A 183 -2.62 -22.92 -23.05
C GLY A 183 -2.68 -21.42 -23.31
N PHE A 184 -3.89 -20.86 -23.24
CA PHE A 184 -4.07 -19.41 -23.26
C PHE A 184 -3.51 -18.76 -21.99
N LEU A 185 -3.45 -17.42 -21.98
CA LEU A 185 -2.96 -16.71 -20.81
C LEU A 185 -3.81 -17.03 -19.57
N ALA A 186 -5.14 -17.04 -19.69
CA ALA A 186 -6.05 -17.38 -18.59
C ALA A 186 -5.75 -18.76 -17.97
N ASP A 187 -5.47 -19.76 -18.81
CA ASP A 187 -5.09 -21.12 -18.38
C ASP A 187 -3.80 -21.08 -17.55
N THR A 188 -2.81 -20.32 -18.02
CA THR A 188 -1.52 -20.15 -17.33
C THR A 188 -1.68 -19.42 -15.99
N LEU A 189 -2.60 -18.44 -15.92
CA LEU A 189 -2.92 -17.72 -14.69
C LEU A 189 -3.57 -18.64 -13.64
N TYR A 190 -4.59 -19.40 -14.04
CA TYR A 190 -5.20 -20.40 -13.17
C TYR A 190 -4.20 -21.50 -12.77
N ALA A 191 -3.37 -21.97 -13.69
CA ALA A 191 -2.35 -22.98 -13.41
C ALA A 191 -1.32 -22.51 -12.38
N ALA A 192 -0.89 -21.24 -12.44
CA ALA A 192 0.00 -20.67 -11.44
C ALA A 192 -0.63 -20.68 -10.03
N MET A 193 -1.92 -20.31 -9.92
CA MET A 193 -2.67 -20.37 -8.66
C MET A 193 -2.89 -21.82 -8.19
N ALA A 194 -3.26 -22.74 -9.10
CA ALA A 194 -3.45 -24.14 -8.79
C ALA A 194 -2.15 -24.79 -8.27
N LYS A 195 -1.01 -24.55 -8.94
CA LYS A 195 0.30 -25.02 -8.48
C LYS A 195 0.68 -24.38 -7.15
N LYS A 196 0.38 -23.10 -6.92
CA LYS A 196 0.57 -22.49 -5.59
C LYS A 196 -0.18 -23.24 -4.50
N LEU A 197 -1.44 -23.58 -4.72
CA LEU A 197 -2.27 -24.30 -3.75
C LEU A 197 -1.80 -25.74 -3.52
N LEU A 198 -1.48 -26.47 -4.60
CA LEU A 198 -1.07 -27.88 -4.53
C LEU A 198 0.38 -28.07 -4.04
N CYS A 199 1.28 -27.17 -4.43
CA CYS A 199 2.73 -27.36 -4.35
C CYS A 199 3.44 -26.33 -3.46
N GLY A 200 2.74 -25.30 -3.00
CA GLY A 200 3.30 -24.20 -2.21
C GLY A 200 3.98 -23.11 -3.04
N SER A 201 4.18 -23.32 -4.35
CA SER A 201 4.77 -22.34 -5.29
C SER A 201 4.20 -22.47 -6.71
N ALA A 202 4.20 -21.35 -7.44
CA ALA A 202 3.93 -21.35 -8.88
C ALA A 202 5.22 -21.69 -9.67
N PRO A 203 5.13 -22.29 -10.86
CA PRO A 203 6.30 -22.55 -11.71
C PRO A 203 7.01 -21.24 -12.10
N PRO A 204 8.32 -21.09 -11.84
CA PRO A 204 9.05 -19.88 -12.21
C PRO A 204 8.95 -19.52 -13.70
N ALA A 205 8.91 -20.51 -14.59
CA ALA A 205 8.73 -20.28 -16.02
C ALA A 205 7.34 -19.70 -16.34
N ALA A 206 6.27 -20.17 -15.69
CA ALA A 206 4.93 -19.59 -15.85
C ALA A 206 4.89 -18.15 -15.36
N VAL A 207 5.51 -17.84 -14.21
CA VAL A 207 5.61 -16.46 -13.69
C VAL A 207 6.33 -15.55 -14.70
N ALA A 208 7.41 -16.03 -15.32
CA ALA A 208 8.12 -15.28 -16.36
C ALA A 208 7.26 -15.05 -17.60
N THR A 209 6.51 -16.06 -18.07
CA THR A 209 5.55 -15.93 -19.17
C THR A 209 4.47 -14.92 -18.88
N ILE A 210 3.88 -14.95 -17.67
CA ILE A 210 2.85 -13.99 -17.26
C ILE A 210 3.41 -12.58 -17.32
N LYS A 211 4.58 -12.31 -16.72
CA LYS A 211 5.21 -10.98 -16.79
C LYS A 211 5.51 -10.55 -18.23
N ALA A 212 6.00 -11.46 -19.07
CA ALA A 212 6.33 -11.18 -20.45
C ALA A 212 5.10 -10.89 -21.34
N ALA A 213 3.90 -11.27 -20.91
CA ALA A 213 2.64 -11.00 -21.61
C ALA A 213 2.04 -9.63 -21.28
N GLN A 214 2.64 -8.86 -20.37
CA GLN A 214 2.13 -7.54 -19.99
C GLN A 214 2.26 -6.55 -21.15
N GLN A 215 1.20 -5.79 -21.39
CA GLN A 215 1.14 -4.77 -22.43
C GLN A 215 1.74 -3.45 -21.98
N SER A 216 2.06 -2.57 -22.93
CA SER A 216 2.62 -1.24 -22.64
C SER A 216 1.70 -0.33 -21.80
N ASN A 217 0.40 -0.62 -21.76
CA ASN A 217 -0.58 0.07 -20.91
C ASN A 217 -0.58 -0.43 -19.45
N GLY A 218 0.30 -1.38 -19.09
CA GLY A 218 0.40 -1.99 -17.77
C GLY A 218 -0.56 -3.17 -17.53
N GLY A 219 -1.54 -3.38 -18.40
CA GLY A 219 -2.52 -4.47 -18.27
C GLY A 219 -2.11 -5.76 -18.97
N TRP A 220 -2.99 -6.76 -18.87
CA TRP A 220 -2.94 -8.00 -19.64
C TRP A 220 -4.24 -8.16 -20.42
N GLY A 221 -4.13 -8.38 -21.72
CA GLY A 221 -5.28 -8.69 -22.57
C GLY A 221 -5.54 -10.19 -22.72
N TRP A 222 -6.77 -10.54 -23.10
CA TRP A 222 -7.21 -11.91 -23.39
C TRP A 222 -6.22 -12.75 -24.23
N SER A 223 -5.65 -12.16 -25.29
CA SER A 223 -4.74 -12.86 -26.21
C SER A 223 -3.38 -13.23 -25.59
N GLY A 224 -3.00 -12.56 -24.49
CA GLY A 224 -1.65 -12.63 -23.94
C GLY A 224 -0.55 -12.03 -24.83
N ASP A 225 -0.91 -11.24 -25.85
CA ASP A 225 0.06 -10.53 -26.68
C ASP A 225 0.55 -9.25 -25.97
N PRO A 226 1.86 -9.13 -25.66
CA PRO A 226 2.41 -7.93 -25.04
C PRO A 226 2.39 -6.69 -25.95
N ASN A 227 2.17 -6.87 -27.26
CA ASN A 227 2.02 -5.75 -28.19
C ASN A 227 0.56 -5.33 -28.38
N GLY A 228 -0.37 -5.98 -27.69
CA GLY A 228 -1.78 -5.58 -27.67
C GLY A 228 -1.99 -4.23 -26.98
N THR A 229 -3.20 -3.69 -27.15
CA THR A 229 -3.60 -2.40 -26.57
C THR A 229 -4.91 -2.49 -25.78
N ASP A 230 -5.39 -3.70 -25.54
CA ASP A 230 -6.69 -3.96 -24.93
C ASP A 230 -6.67 -3.59 -23.45
N LEU A 231 -7.67 -2.83 -23.01
CA LEU A 231 -7.90 -2.53 -21.61
C LEU A 231 -8.84 -3.61 -21.04
N ASP A 232 -8.25 -4.73 -20.63
CA ASP A 232 -8.98 -5.88 -20.11
C ASP A 232 -8.79 -5.99 -18.60
N VAL A 233 -9.82 -5.57 -17.86
CA VAL A 233 -9.81 -5.52 -16.39
C VAL A 233 -9.84 -6.93 -15.80
N ASP A 234 -10.59 -7.86 -16.41
CA ASP A 234 -10.74 -9.23 -15.94
C ASP A 234 -9.41 -9.98 -16.00
N MET A 235 -8.73 -9.92 -17.15
CA MET A 235 -7.44 -10.56 -17.36
C MET A 235 -6.34 -9.90 -16.53
N THR A 236 -6.32 -8.57 -16.45
CA THR A 236 -5.37 -7.85 -15.59
C THR A 236 -5.56 -8.22 -14.12
N SER A 237 -6.80 -8.30 -13.65
CA SER A 237 -7.12 -8.67 -12.28
C SER A 237 -6.74 -10.12 -11.94
N LEU A 238 -6.96 -11.04 -12.88
CA LEU A 238 -6.53 -12.43 -12.74
C LEU A 238 -4.99 -12.56 -12.75
N ALA A 239 -4.30 -11.75 -13.55
CA ALA A 239 -2.85 -11.68 -13.59
C ALA A 239 -2.24 -11.19 -12.27
N ILE A 240 -2.81 -10.13 -11.68
CA ILE A 240 -2.42 -9.65 -10.34
C ILE A 240 -2.60 -10.75 -9.29
N GLN A 241 -3.75 -11.43 -9.28
CA GLN A 241 -4.00 -12.54 -8.36
C GLN A 241 -2.96 -13.67 -8.51
N ALA A 242 -2.64 -14.07 -9.74
CA ALA A 242 -1.66 -15.12 -10.01
C ALA A 242 -0.23 -14.72 -9.60
N LEU A 243 0.19 -13.49 -9.89
CA LEU A 243 1.51 -12.98 -9.52
C LEU A 243 1.67 -12.85 -8.00
N VAL A 244 0.64 -12.37 -7.30
CA VAL A 244 0.61 -12.37 -5.83
C VAL A 244 0.66 -13.79 -5.28
N ALA A 245 -0.11 -14.73 -5.83
CA ALA A 245 -0.09 -16.13 -5.42
C ALA A 245 1.31 -16.76 -5.62
N ALA A 246 2.00 -16.38 -6.69
CA ALA A 246 3.38 -16.78 -6.96
C ALA A 246 4.42 -16.15 -6.02
N GLY A 247 4.03 -15.20 -5.16
CA GLY A 247 4.93 -14.52 -4.22
C GLY A 247 5.77 -13.42 -4.86
N VAL A 248 5.32 -12.84 -5.98
CA VAL A 248 5.97 -11.67 -6.57
C VAL A 248 5.73 -10.45 -5.67
N ASP A 249 6.80 -9.70 -5.38
CA ASP A 249 6.75 -8.50 -4.54
C ASP A 249 5.91 -7.40 -5.21
N LEU A 250 5.14 -6.65 -4.43
CA LEU A 250 4.28 -5.58 -4.95
C LEU A 250 5.05 -4.38 -5.54
N SER A 251 6.35 -4.27 -5.28
CA SER A 251 7.24 -3.31 -5.94
C SER A 251 7.74 -3.79 -7.31
N ASP A 252 7.46 -5.03 -7.70
CA ASP A 252 7.78 -5.53 -9.03
C ASP A 252 7.01 -4.76 -10.10
N THR A 253 7.71 -4.34 -11.16
CA THR A 253 7.16 -3.46 -12.20
C THR A 253 5.91 -4.04 -12.85
N ALA A 254 5.79 -5.37 -12.94
CA ALA A 254 4.60 -5.98 -13.51
C ALA A 254 3.37 -5.75 -12.62
N LEU A 255 3.48 -5.99 -11.31
CA LEU A 255 2.38 -5.75 -10.38
C LEU A 255 2.03 -4.27 -10.26
N VAL A 256 3.04 -3.39 -10.24
CA VAL A 256 2.82 -1.93 -10.28
C VAL A 256 2.03 -1.54 -11.52
N GLY A 257 2.47 -1.95 -12.72
CA GLY A 257 1.77 -1.62 -13.97
C GLY A 257 0.31 -2.11 -14.00
N GLY A 258 0.04 -3.31 -13.47
CA GLY A 258 -1.33 -3.83 -13.36
C GLY A 258 -2.21 -2.99 -12.43
N LEU A 259 -1.68 -2.61 -11.26
CA LEU A 259 -2.39 -1.78 -10.29
C LEU A 259 -2.59 -0.35 -10.80
N GLU A 260 -1.64 0.21 -11.56
CA GLU A 260 -1.79 1.49 -12.26
C GLU A 260 -2.91 1.43 -13.30
N MET A 261 -2.97 0.36 -14.10
CA MET A 261 -4.04 0.16 -15.08
C MET A 261 -5.42 0.09 -14.40
N LEU A 262 -5.55 -0.66 -13.30
CA LEU A 262 -6.79 -0.70 -12.51
C LEU A 262 -7.12 0.65 -11.87
N ALA A 263 -6.13 1.35 -11.32
CA ALA A 263 -6.30 2.66 -10.67
C ALA A 263 -6.71 3.75 -11.65
N ARG A 264 -6.25 3.71 -12.89
CA ARG A 264 -6.70 4.62 -13.96
C ARG A 264 -8.07 4.23 -14.51
N GLY A 265 -8.39 2.93 -14.52
CA GLY A 265 -9.64 2.39 -15.05
C GLY A 265 -10.87 2.49 -14.13
N VAL A 266 -10.68 2.57 -12.81
CA VAL A 266 -11.82 2.61 -11.87
C VAL A 266 -12.62 3.91 -12.00
N LYS A 267 -13.95 3.84 -12.09
CA LYS A 267 -14.81 5.01 -12.25
C LYS A 267 -15.12 5.66 -10.91
N ALA A 268 -15.64 6.89 -10.97
CA ALA A 268 -16.00 7.65 -9.77
C ALA A 268 -17.12 6.98 -8.95
N ASP A 269 -17.93 6.11 -9.57
CA ASP A 269 -18.96 5.32 -8.91
C ASP A 269 -18.45 3.99 -8.34
N GLY A 270 -17.16 3.67 -8.51
CA GLY A 270 -16.52 2.43 -8.04
C GLY A 270 -16.50 1.29 -9.06
N SER A 271 -17.14 1.46 -10.23
CA SER A 271 -17.18 0.41 -11.25
C SER A 271 -15.94 0.38 -12.14
N TRP A 272 -15.63 -0.80 -12.68
CA TRP A 272 -14.78 -0.94 -13.86
C TRP A 272 -15.63 -1.25 -15.09
N GLU A 273 -15.09 -0.93 -16.26
CA GLU A 273 -15.79 -1.13 -17.53
C GLU A 273 -15.35 -2.41 -18.24
N ALA A 274 -16.32 -3.06 -18.89
CA ALA A 274 -16.10 -4.01 -19.97
C ALA A 274 -16.75 -3.44 -21.24
N PHE A 275 -16.02 -3.44 -22.37
CA PHE A 275 -16.52 -2.97 -23.67
C PHE A 275 -17.18 -1.57 -23.60
N GLY A 276 -16.63 -0.67 -22.77
CA GLY A 276 -17.09 0.71 -22.61
C GLY A 276 -18.34 0.90 -21.74
N ASN A 277 -18.79 -0.12 -21.02
CA ASN A 277 -19.90 -0.04 -20.07
C ASN A 277 -19.46 -0.50 -18.69
N SER A 278 -19.94 0.16 -17.63
CA SER A 278 -19.72 -0.28 -16.25
C SER A 278 -20.25 -1.70 -16.07
N ASP A 279 -19.40 -2.62 -15.63
CA ASP A 279 -19.65 -4.06 -15.71
C ASP A 279 -19.41 -4.77 -14.35
N PRO A 280 -20.37 -5.60 -13.87
CA PRO A 280 -20.20 -6.36 -12.64
C PRO A 280 -19.11 -7.43 -12.66
N ASN A 281 -18.83 -8.05 -13.80
CA ASN A 281 -17.78 -9.08 -13.90
C ASN A 281 -16.41 -8.44 -13.71
N SER A 282 -16.09 -7.42 -14.50
CA SER A 282 -14.84 -6.67 -14.38
C SER A 282 -14.68 -6.03 -13.00
N THR A 283 -15.77 -5.50 -12.41
CA THR A 283 -15.74 -4.92 -11.07
C THR A 283 -15.48 -5.98 -9.98
N SER A 284 -16.09 -7.16 -10.12
CA SER A 284 -15.85 -8.29 -9.22
C SER A 284 -14.40 -8.74 -9.27
N MET A 285 -13.82 -8.84 -10.47
CA MET A 285 -12.43 -9.22 -10.66
C MET A 285 -11.47 -8.14 -10.11
N GLY A 286 -11.77 -6.86 -10.33
CA GLY A 286 -11.00 -5.74 -9.75
C GLY A 286 -10.95 -5.78 -8.23
N ILE A 287 -12.08 -6.05 -7.57
CA ILE A 287 -12.15 -6.25 -6.10
C ILE A 287 -11.23 -7.38 -5.65
N LEU A 288 -11.26 -8.53 -6.32
CA LEU A 288 -10.43 -9.68 -5.97
C LEU A 288 -8.93 -9.39 -6.17
N ALA A 289 -8.57 -8.63 -7.20
CA ALA A 289 -7.19 -8.20 -7.43
C ALA A 289 -6.66 -7.26 -6.33
N LEU A 290 -7.47 -6.28 -5.91
CA LEU A 290 -7.09 -5.36 -4.83
C LEU A 290 -6.95 -6.09 -3.49
N ARG A 291 -7.90 -7.00 -3.18
CA ARG A 291 -7.81 -7.87 -2.00
C ARG A 291 -6.56 -8.76 -2.05
N ALA A 292 -6.15 -9.23 -3.23
CA ALA A 292 -4.91 -10.01 -3.39
C ALA A 292 -3.68 -9.14 -3.09
N ALA A 293 -3.66 -7.91 -3.61
CA ALA A 293 -2.62 -6.92 -3.33
C ALA A 293 -2.61 -6.40 -1.87
N GLY A 294 -3.60 -6.80 -1.07
CA GLY A 294 -3.71 -6.46 0.34
C GLY A 294 -4.41 -5.13 0.60
N TYR A 295 -5.02 -4.51 -0.40
CA TYR A 295 -5.81 -3.28 -0.24
C TYR A 295 -7.27 -3.59 0.08
N ASP A 296 -7.89 -2.72 0.87
CA ASP A 296 -9.34 -2.65 0.93
C ASP A 296 -9.85 -1.91 -0.32
N PRO A 297 -10.68 -2.54 -1.17
CA PRO A 297 -11.26 -1.87 -2.33
C PRO A 297 -12.09 -0.63 -1.99
N ALA A 298 -12.60 -0.50 -0.77
CA ALA A 298 -13.36 0.69 -0.37
C ALA A 298 -12.47 1.91 -0.10
N ASP A 299 -11.17 1.69 0.16
CA ASP A 299 -10.25 2.77 0.50
C ASP A 299 -9.67 3.44 -0.76
N GLN A 300 -10.00 4.71 -0.99
CA GLN A 300 -9.50 5.47 -2.15
C GLN A 300 -7.97 5.50 -2.29
N CYS A 301 -7.21 5.32 -1.20
CA CYS A 301 -5.77 5.57 -1.24
C CYS A 301 -5.01 4.63 -2.17
N TRP A 302 -5.49 3.39 -2.40
CA TRP A 302 -4.81 2.50 -3.33
C TRP A 302 -4.85 3.11 -4.74
N ARG A 303 -5.99 3.70 -5.13
CA ARG A 303 -6.13 4.37 -6.42
C ARG A 303 -5.20 5.56 -6.49
N ASP A 304 -5.19 6.40 -5.46
CA ASP A 304 -4.37 7.62 -5.46
C ASP A 304 -2.87 7.29 -5.42
N LEU A 305 -2.48 6.15 -4.84
CA LEU A 305 -1.11 5.65 -4.87
C LEU A 305 -0.66 5.26 -6.28
N TYR A 306 -1.51 4.57 -7.05
CA TYR A 306 -1.16 4.07 -8.39
C TYR A 306 -1.66 4.95 -9.54
N ALA A 307 -2.41 6.01 -9.23
CA ALA A 307 -2.88 7.03 -10.17
C ALA A 307 -2.90 8.40 -9.46
N PRO A 308 -1.73 8.94 -9.06
CA PRO A 308 -1.64 10.18 -8.27
C PRO A 308 -2.24 11.39 -8.98
N GLU A 309 -2.28 11.39 -10.32
CA GLU A 309 -2.97 12.43 -11.09
C GLU A 309 -4.50 12.46 -10.85
N ARG A 310 -5.06 11.41 -10.24
CA ARG A 310 -6.47 11.31 -9.85
C ARG A 310 -6.70 11.66 -8.37
N ALA A 311 -5.66 12.01 -7.62
CA ALA A 311 -5.83 12.41 -6.22
C ALA A 311 -6.82 13.58 -6.10
N GLY A 312 -7.79 13.44 -5.19
CA GLY A 312 -8.89 14.39 -5.02
C GLY A 312 -10.08 14.22 -5.98
N ALA A 313 -10.00 13.34 -6.98
CA ALA A 313 -11.17 12.94 -7.77
C ALA A 313 -12.11 12.04 -6.96
N GLY A 314 -13.41 12.11 -7.23
CA GLY A 314 -14.42 11.28 -6.56
C GLY A 314 -14.11 9.78 -6.67
N TYR A 315 -14.38 9.04 -5.59
CA TYR A 315 -14.17 7.60 -5.48
C TYR A 315 -15.38 6.95 -4.81
N GLY A 316 -15.94 5.94 -5.47
CA GLY A 316 -17.05 5.14 -4.95
C GLY A 316 -16.56 3.77 -4.53
N ASP A 317 -17.17 3.20 -3.49
CA ASP A 317 -16.89 1.83 -3.04
C ASP A 317 -17.36 0.82 -4.12
N PRO A 318 -16.44 0.04 -4.73
CA PRO A 318 -16.79 -0.95 -5.73
C PRO A 318 -17.76 -2.03 -5.24
N ALA A 319 -17.69 -2.42 -3.96
CA ALA A 319 -18.59 -3.42 -3.39
C ALA A 319 -20.00 -2.85 -3.23
N ALA A 320 -20.13 -1.59 -2.77
CA ALA A 320 -21.41 -0.89 -2.72
C ALA A 320 -22.03 -0.74 -4.12
N TRP A 321 -21.20 -0.47 -5.14
CA TRP A 321 -21.68 -0.42 -6.52
C TRP A 321 -22.23 -1.77 -7.00
N LEU A 322 -21.52 -2.88 -6.74
CA LEU A 322 -22.01 -4.23 -7.09
C LEU A 322 -23.33 -4.56 -6.42
N ILE A 323 -23.46 -4.25 -5.12
CA ILE A 323 -24.71 -4.46 -4.37
C ILE A 323 -25.86 -3.68 -5.01
N SER A 324 -25.61 -2.45 -5.48
CA SER A 324 -26.63 -1.63 -6.15
C SER A 324 -27.09 -2.17 -7.51
N GLN A 325 -26.35 -3.11 -8.12
CA GLN A 325 -26.74 -3.78 -9.37
C GLN A 325 -27.71 -4.96 -9.14
N GLN A 326 -27.99 -5.34 -7.88
CA GLN A 326 -28.89 -6.43 -7.56
C GLN A 326 -30.36 -6.06 -7.86
N GLN A 327 -31.00 -6.86 -8.71
CA GLN A 327 -32.41 -6.73 -9.05
C GLN A 327 -33.31 -7.37 -7.97
N SER A 328 -34.62 -7.10 -8.01
CA SER A 328 -35.59 -7.62 -7.03
C SER A 328 -35.67 -9.15 -6.95
N GLY A 329 -35.16 -9.86 -7.96
CA GLY A 329 -35.04 -11.32 -8.00
C GLY A 329 -33.69 -11.86 -7.54
N GLY A 330 -32.80 -11.04 -6.96
CA GLY A 330 -31.49 -11.43 -6.46
C GLY A 330 -30.37 -11.46 -7.51
N ARG A 331 -30.72 -11.56 -8.80
CA ARG A 331 -29.79 -11.49 -9.93
C ARG A 331 -29.03 -10.15 -9.99
N ILE A 332 -27.76 -10.21 -10.36
CA ILE A 332 -26.98 -9.03 -10.74
C ILE A 332 -27.14 -8.76 -12.24
N ALA A 333 -27.59 -7.56 -12.61
CA ALA A 333 -27.73 -7.17 -14.00
C ALA A 333 -26.37 -6.86 -14.62
N SER A 334 -26.12 -7.32 -15.86
CA SER A 334 -24.86 -7.05 -16.57
C SER A 334 -25.13 -6.43 -17.94
N PRO A 335 -24.26 -5.52 -18.43
CA PRO A 335 -24.27 -5.10 -19.84
C PRO A 335 -24.24 -6.26 -20.83
N SER A 336 -23.62 -7.39 -20.44
CA SER A 336 -23.52 -8.62 -21.24
C SER A 336 -24.85 -9.35 -21.43
N ASP A 337 -25.91 -8.97 -20.69
CA ASP A 337 -27.25 -9.55 -20.84
C ASP A 337 -27.81 -9.41 -22.27
N GLY A 338 -27.30 -8.43 -23.04
CA GLY A 338 -27.63 -8.28 -24.46
C GLY A 338 -27.20 -9.46 -25.34
N TRP A 339 -26.24 -10.29 -24.88
CA TRP A 339 -25.80 -11.52 -25.53
C TRP A 339 -26.46 -12.79 -24.94
N GLY A 340 -27.29 -12.63 -23.91
CA GLY A 340 -27.95 -13.73 -23.21
C GLY A 340 -27.75 -13.62 -21.71
N ILE A 341 -28.82 -13.90 -20.95
CA ILE A 341 -28.73 -13.99 -19.49
C ILE A 341 -28.01 -15.27 -19.12
N ASN A 342 -27.00 -15.14 -18.27
CA ASN A 342 -26.22 -16.24 -17.72
C ASN A 342 -25.93 -15.98 -16.23
N THR A 343 -25.30 -16.93 -15.55
CA THR A 343 -25.03 -16.84 -14.12
C THR A 343 -23.77 -16.07 -13.74
N ILE A 344 -22.87 -15.79 -14.69
CA ILE A 344 -21.49 -15.40 -14.40
C ILE A 344 -21.37 -14.09 -13.60
N ALA A 345 -22.16 -13.06 -13.97
CA ALA A 345 -22.16 -11.77 -13.26
C ALA A 345 -22.61 -11.92 -11.80
N THR A 346 -23.61 -12.76 -11.56
CA THR A 346 -24.14 -13.01 -10.21
C THR A 346 -23.15 -13.85 -9.41
N SER A 347 -22.61 -14.92 -10.00
CA SER A 347 -21.63 -15.81 -9.36
C SER A 347 -20.35 -15.07 -8.98
N GLN A 348 -19.77 -14.28 -9.88
CA GLN A 348 -18.56 -13.51 -9.60
C GLN A 348 -18.80 -12.40 -8.58
N THR A 349 -19.97 -11.76 -8.59
CA THR A 349 -20.32 -10.76 -7.57
C THR A 349 -20.37 -11.39 -6.17
N VAL A 350 -21.02 -12.55 -6.01
CA VAL A 350 -21.06 -13.27 -4.73
C VAL A 350 -19.64 -13.62 -4.27
N ARG A 351 -18.80 -14.13 -5.18
CA ARG A 351 -17.39 -14.42 -4.90
C ARG A 351 -16.60 -13.18 -4.49
N ALA A 352 -16.80 -12.04 -5.15
CA ALA A 352 -16.09 -10.80 -4.86
C ALA A 352 -16.54 -10.17 -3.53
N LEU A 353 -17.83 -10.23 -3.20
CA LEU A 353 -18.36 -9.72 -1.93
C LEU A 353 -17.93 -10.59 -0.75
N GLY A 354 -18.11 -11.91 -0.85
CA GLY A 354 -17.72 -12.88 0.17
C GLY A 354 -16.20 -12.96 0.34
N ALA A 355 -15.50 -13.20 -0.77
CA ALA A 355 -14.04 -13.34 -0.88
C ALA A 355 -13.39 -14.01 0.33
N ALA A 356 -13.94 -15.13 0.80
CA ALA A 356 -13.33 -15.92 1.86
C ALA A 356 -12.30 -16.89 1.26
N TRP A 357 -12.58 -17.49 0.10
CA TRP A 357 -11.65 -18.36 -0.61
C TRP A 357 -10.80 -17.61 -1.63
N THR A 358 -11.41 -16.92 -2.60
CA THR A 358 -10.67 -16.11 -3.58
C THR A 358 -10.54 -14.65 -3.13
N PRO A 359 -9.38 -13.98 -3.31
CA PRO A 359 -8.14 -14.50 -3.91
C PRO A 359 -7.45 -15.54 -3.03
N VAL A 360 -6.80 -16.52 -3.68
CA VAL A 360 -6.19 -17.69 -3.02
C VAL A 360 -5.02 -17.35 -2.09
N VAL A 361 -4.39 -16.20 -2.32
CA VAL A 361 -3.35 -15.61 -1.48
C VAL A 361 -3.62 -14.12 -1.38
N ARG A 362 -3.45 -13.56 -0.18
CA ARG A 362 -3.50 -12.12 0.07
C ARG A 362 -2.14 -11.68 0.58
N ASN A 363 -1.66 -10.55 0.07
CA ASN A 363 -0.60 -9.82 0.74
C ASN A 363 -1.08 -9.29 2.09
N THR A 364 -0.13 -8.97 2.96
CA THR A 364 -0.44 -8.33 4.24
C THR A 364 -1.31 -7.09 4.02
N ALA A 365 -2.38 -6.99 4.80
CA ALA A 365 -3.32 -5.88 4.72
C ALA A 365 -2.58 -4.54 4.78
N LYS A 366 -2.87 -3.68 3.81
CA LYS A 366 -2.31 -2.35 3.67
C LYS A 366 -3.35 -1.36 4.15
N ALA A 367 -3.11 -0.80 5.33
CA ALA A 367 -3.87 0.34 5.79
C ALA A 367 -3.47 1.58 4.98
N CYS A 368 -4.47 2.23 4.41
CA CYS A 368 -4.36 3.55 3.88
C CYS A 368 -4.03 4.55 4.99
N PRO A 369 -3.06 5.44 4.81
CA PRO A 369 -2.79 6.48 5.79
C PRO A 369 -3.99 7.43 5.89
N VAL A 370 -4.43 7.71 7.11
CA VAL A 370 -5.38 8.78 7.44
C VAL A 370 -4.71 10.14 7.38
N SER A 371 -3.39 10.19 7.61
CA SER A 371 -2.56 11.39 7.44
C SER A 371 -1.18 11.01 6.94
N THR A 372 -0.51 11.94 6.25
CA THR A 372 0.87 11.78 5.83
C THR A 372 1.64 13.08 6.03
N GLU A 373 2.81 12.99 6.63
CA GLU A 373 3.76 14.08 6.79
C GLU A 373 5.06 13.74 6.04
N PHE A 374 5.63 14.73 5.35
CA PHE A 374 6.87 14.57 4.58
C PHE A 374 7.99 15.48 5.11
N LEU A 375 9.21 14.96 5.13
CA LEU A 375 10.42 15.66 5.59
C LEU A 375 11.49 15.46 4.51
N ALA A 376 11.88 16.51 3.77
CA ALA A 376 12.71 16.34 2.57
C ALA A 376 14.21 16.20 2.87
N GLU A 377 14.71 16.83 3.93
CA GLU A 377 16.09 16.71 4.39
C GLU A 377 16.31 15.59 5.41
N GLY A 378 17.58 15.24 5.64
CA GLY A 378 18.02 14.15 6.48
C GLY A 378 19.32 13.55 5.98
N SER A 379 20.19 13.20 6.92
CA SER A 379 21.43 12.50 6.62
C SER A 379 21.82 11.58 7.77
N THR A 380 22.22 10.36 7.46
CA THR A 380 22.76 9.39 8.42
C THR A 380 24.19 8.99 8.07
N GLY A 381 24.80 9.68 7.10
CA GLY A 381 26.19 9.54 6.73
C GLY A 381 27.15 9.92 7.88
N PRO A 382 28.45 9.58 7.75
CA PRO A 382 29.46 9.88 8.76
C PRO A 382 29.40 11.31 9.31
N GLY A 383 29.24 11.42 10.63
CA GLY A 383 29.17 12.70 11.34
C GLY A 383 27.76 13.29 11.46
N PHE A 384 26.74 12.67 10.86
CA PHE A 384 25.35 13.09 10.96
C PHE A 384 24.49 12.13 11.78
N GLU A 385 23.57 12.71 12.54
CA GLU A 385 22.54 12.00 13.28
C GLU A 385 21.17 12.62 12.98
N THR A 386 20.25 11.83 12.43
CA THR A 386 18.90 12.28 12.09
C THR A 386 17.88 11.61 12.99
N TRP A 387 16.94 12.40 13.51
CA TRP A 387 15.80 11.97 14.31
C TRP A 387 14.50 12.43 13.69
N VAL A 388 13.48 11.58 13.77
CA VAL A 388 12.10 11.90 13.40
C VAL A 388 11.28 11.91 14.67
N LEU A 389 10.68 13.05 14.98
CA LEU A 389 9.82 13.26 16.14
C LEU A 389 8.38 13.20 15.64
N ILE A 390 7.56 12.38 16.29
CA ILE A 390 6.17 12.14 15.88
C ILE A 390 5.27 12.38 17.08
N ALA A 391 4.34 13.31 16.94
CA ALA A 391 3.34 13.63 17.94
C ALA A 391 1.97 13.07 17.53
N ASN A 392 1.26 12.50 18.50
CA ASN A 392 -0.14 12.14 18.40
C ASN A 392 -0.98 13.27 19.03
N PRO A 393 -1.71 14.08 18.22
CA PRO A 393 -2.57 15.13 18.72
C PRO A 393 -3.93 14.62 19.22
N SER A 394 -4.27 13.33 19.03
CA SER A 394 -5.53 12.77 19.48
C SER A 394 -5.65 12.80 21.00
N GLU A 395 -6.80 13.25 21.50
CA GLU A 395 -7.13 13.27 22.92
C GLU A 395 -7.51 11.90 23.48
N THR A 396 -7.97 10.99 22.63
CA THR A 396 -8.58 9.71 23.05
C THR A 396 -7.93 8.48 22.45
N GLU A 397 -7.38 8.59 21.24
CA GLU A 397 -6.93 7.42 20.48
C GLU A 397 -5.42 7.23 20.51
N THR A 398 -4.99 5.98 20.64
CA THR A 398 -3.59 5.60 20.34
C THR A 398 -3.43 5.52 18.83
N ILE A 399 -2.48 6.28 18.28
CA ILE A 399 -2.23 6.30 16.84
C ILE A 399 -1.04 5.41 16.49
N VAL A 400 -1.18 4.63 15.42
CA VAL A 400 -0.12 3.85 14.80
C VAL A 400 0.49 4.70 13.68
N ALA A 401 1.75 5.10 13.86
CA ALA A 401 2.51 5.83 12.86
C ALA A 401 3.50 4.89 12.16
N ARG A 402 3.48 4.83 10.83
CA ARG A 402 4.46 4.09 10.02
C ARG A 402 5.44 5.08 9.40
N THR A 403 6.73 4.75 9.44
CA THR A 403 7.78 5.56 8.81
C THR A 403 8.42 4.85 7.63
N SER A 404 8.81 5.63 6.63
CA SER A 404 9.57 5.15 5.46
C SER A 404 10.61 6.20 5.08
N PHE A 405 11.83 5.74 4.80
CA PHE A 405 12.97 6.58 4.49
C PHE A 405 13.29 6.50 3.00
N LEU A 406 13.16 7.61 2.29
CA LEU A 406 13.54 7.69 0.88
C LEU A 406 15.04 7.93 0.78
N THR A 407 15.70 7.22 -0.14
CA THR A 407 17.15 7.33 -0.38
C THR A 407 17.44 7.71 -1.83
N GLY A 408 18.72 7.78 -2.20
CA GLY A 408 19.11 7.93 -3.60
C GLY A 408 18.83 6.69 -4.46
N ALA A 409 18.52 5.54 -3.86
CA ALA A 409 18.32 4.28 -4.56
C ALA A 409 16.88 3.76 -4.46
N ALA A 410 16.41 3.47 -3.24
CA ALA A 410 15.07 2.94 -2.98
C ALA A 410 14.59 3.29 -1.56
N PRO A 411 13.28 3.26 -1.29
CA PRO A 411 12.75 3.41 0.06
C PRO A 411 13.22 2.31 1.02
N VAL A 412 13.48 2.67 2.27
CA VAL A 412 13.78 1.77 3.39
C VAL A 412 12.68 1.90 4.44
N SER A 413 12.15 0.77 4.93
CA SER A 413 11.11 0.79 5.98
C SER A 413 11.71 1.22 7.33
N GLY A 414 11.06 2.17 8.00
CA GLY A 414 11.35 2.54 9.39
C GLY A 414 10.44 1.84 10.42
N GLY A 415 9.56 0.94 9.96
CA GLY A 415 8.60 0.24 10.79
C GLY A 415 7.45 1.12 11.28
N ALA A 416 6.67 0.58 12.22
CA ALA A 416 5.52 1.25 12.81
C ALA A 416 5.68 1.38 14.34
N VAL A 417 5.18 2.49 14.88
CA VAL A 417 5.19 2.80 16.32
C VAL A 417 3.79 3.16 16.78
N GLN A 418 3.44 2.78 18.01
CA GLN A 418 2.20 3.20 18.67
C GLN A 418 2.48 4.39 19.58
N ILE A 419 1.67 5.43 19.45
CA ILE A 419 1.85 6.69 20.17
C ILE A 419 0.56 6.94 20.96
N ALA A 420 0.66 6.96 22.29
CA ALA A 420 -0.48 7.17 23.18
C ALA A 420 -1.13 8.55 22.93
N PRO A 421 -2.40 8.77 23.35
CA PRO A 421 -3.06 10.06 23.23
C PRO A 421 -2.23 11.20 23.85
N LEU A 422 -2.26 12.38 23.22
CA LEU A 422 -1.56 13.59 23.65
C LEU A 422 -0.08 13.37 24.01
N SER A 423 0.62 12.54 23.24
CA SER A 423 2.01 12.18 23.50
C SER A 423 2.85 12.20 22.23
N ARG A 424 4.18 12.08 22.38
CA ARG A 424 5.11 11.99 21.26
C ARG A 424 6.15 10.90 21.48
N CYS A 425 6.72 10.42 20.38
CA CYS A 425 7.93 9.60 20.38
C CYS A 425 8.99 10.17 19.43
N SER A 426 10.20 9.63 19.48
CA SER A 426 11.29 9.98 18.56
C SER A 426 11.97 8.72 18.05
N ILE A 427 12.24 8.68 16.76
CA ILE A 427 12.88 7.57 16.06
C ILE A 427 14.24 8.04 15.57
N LYS A 428 15.30 7.30 15.89
CA LYS A 428 16.65 7.55 15.39
C LYS A 428 16.80 6.91 14.00
N VAL A 429 16.92 7.73 12.95
CA VAL A 429 16.94 7.25 11.57
C VAL A 429 18.20 6.44 11.25
N ASN A 430 19.32 6.76 11.91
CA ASN A 430 20.58 6.04 11.76
C ASN A 430 20.49 4.54 12.09
N ASP A 431 19.48 4.12 12.87
CA ASP A 431 19.28 2.71 13.23
C ASP A 431 18.70 1.88 12.07
N PHE A 432 18.26 2.53 10.98
CA PHE A 432 17.57 1.90 9.85
C PHE A 432 18.32 2.05 8.52
N VAL A 433 18.95 3.20 8.30
CA VAL A 433 19.60 3.51 7.03
C VAL A 433 20.90 4.28 7.26
N THR A 434 21.91 4.00 6.45
CA THR A 434 23.17 4.77 6.37
C THR A 434 23.31 5.36 4.97
N ASP A 435 22.90 6.60 4.79
CA ASP A 435 22.98 7.34 3.51
C ASP A 435 23.19 8.84 3.78
N TRP A 436 23.81 9.52 2.82
CA TRP A 436 23.90 10.98 2.82
C TRP A 436 22.57 11.65 2.44
N ASN A 437 21.72 10.91 1.74
CA ASN A 437 20.50 11.34 1.10
C ASN A 437 19.34 10.61 1.80
N VAL A 438 18.75 11.21 2.84
CA VAL A 438 17.60 10.62 3.54
C VAL A 438 16.46 11.62 3.59
N SER A 439 15.27 11.20 3.18
CA SER A 439 14.02 11.93 3.41
C SER A 439 13.07 11.00 4.16
N THR A 440 12.09 11.53 4.88
CA THR A 440 11.15 10.71 5.65
C THR A 440 9.72 10.97 5.22
N ARG A 441 8.96 9.88 5.07
CA ARG A 441 7.50 9.86 5.03
C ARG A 441 6.99 9.28 6.35
N VAL A 442 6.02 9.94 6.97
CA VAL A 442 5.35 9.48 8.19
C VAL A 442 3.85 9.36 7.93
N ASP A 443 3.35 8.13 7.96
CA ASP A 443 1.95 7.78 7.73
C ASP A 443 1.23 7.53 9.06
N GLY A 444 0.20 8.30 9.40
CA GLY A 444 -0.72 7.97 10.49
C GLY A 444 -1.82 7.02 10.00
N LEU A 445 -1.84 5.77 10.47
CA LEU A 445 -2.69 4.72 9.87
C LEU A 445 -4.13 4.71 10.38
N ASN A 446 -4.36 5.16 11.60
CA ASN A 446 -5.69 5.18 12.24
C ASN A 446 -6.02 6.55 12.85
N GLY A 447 -5.30 7.60 12.44
CA GLY A 447 -5.54 8.98 12.86
C GLY A 447 -4.41 9.93 12.44
N PRO A 448 -4.59 11.23 12.69
CA PRO A 448 -3.60 12.24 12.34
C PRO A 448 -2.32 12.12 13.19
N VAL A 449 -1.18 12.41 12.58
CA VAL A 449 0.10 12.62 13.28
C VAL A 449 0.69 13.97 12.86
N VAL A 450 1.54 14.54 13.71
CA VAL A 450 2.39 15.68 13.35
C VAL A 450 3.83 15.23 13.44
N ALA A 451 4.64 15.54 12.43
CA ALA A 451 6.04 15.15 12.39
C ALA A 451 6.99 16.36 12.35
N GLU A 452 8.16 16.18 12.94
CA GLU A 452 9.30 17.09 12.85
C GLU A 452 10.58 16.26 12.68
N ARG A 453 11.59 16.81 12.02
CA ARG A 453 12.93 16.25 11.96
C ARG A 453 13.90 17.07 12.80
N ALA A 454 14.84 16.39 13.47
CA ALA A 454 16.06 17.00 13.97
C ALA A 454 17.29 16.37 13.31
N VAL A 455 18.21 17.22 12.84
CA VAL A 455 19.51 16.79 12.30
C VAL A 455 20.63 17.40 13.14
N TYR A 456 21.58 16.57 13.54
CA TYR A 456 22.78 16.96 14.26
C TYR A 456 23.99 16.59 13.42
N SER A 457 24.92 17.52 13.25
CA SER A 457 26.15 17.29 12.51
C SER A 457 27.38 17.65 13.32
N THR A 458 28.36 16.75 13.25
CA THR A 458 29.71 16.91 13.79
C THR A 458 30.76 16.95 12.67
N GLY A 459 30.32 16.95 11.42
CA GLY A 459 31.20 16.98 10.25
C GLY A 459 32.03 18.25 10.19
N ALA A 460 33.29 18.12 9.75
CA ALA A 460 34.15 19.28 9.54
C ALA A 460 33.52 20.26 8.54
N GLY A 461 33.45 21.54 8.91
CA GLY A 461 32.77 22.58 8.11
C GLY A 461 31.23 22.55 8.18
N ARG A 462 30.63 21.58 8.89
CA ARG A 462 29.17 21.38 8.98
C ARG A 462 28.67 21.21 10.41
N VAL A 463 29.48 21.55 11.41
CA VAL A 463 29.09 21.38 12.82
C VAL A 463 27.90 22.27 13.15
N GLY A 464 26.79 21.67 13.57
CA GLY A 464 25.56 22.38 13.87
C GLY A 464 24.38 21.44 14.07
N ALA A 465 23.21 22.01 14.31
CA ALA A 465 21.95 21.30 14.34
C ALA A 465 20.85 22.19 13.75
N HIS A 466 19.86 21.57 13.12
CA HIS A 466 18.68 22.26 12.61
C HIS A 466 17.45 21.35 12.71
N LEU A 467 16.28 21.97 12.66
CA LEU A 467 14.98 21.29 12.71
C LEU A 467 14.20 21.60 11.42
N GLY A 468 13.30 20.70 11.03
CA GLY A 468 12.37 20.90 9.93
C GLY A 468 10.99 20.34 10.27
N GLN A 469 9.94 21.13 10.04
CA GLN A 469 8.55 20.70 10.24
C GLN A 469 8.11 19.80 9.08
N GLY A 470 7.22 18.84 9.36
CA GLY A 470 6.52 18.06 8.36
C GLY A 470 5.73 18.92 7.37
N LEU A 471 5.77 18.50 6.11
CA LEU A 471 5.03 19.07 4.99
C LEU A 471 3.79 18.21 4.72
N GLY A 472 2.65 18.85 4.51
CA GLY A 472 1.37 18.17 4.30
C GLY A 472 1.20 17.49 2.93
N GLY A 473 2.15 17.66 2.00
CA GLY A 473 2.08 16.99 0.70
C GLY A 473 3.12 17.47 -0.31
N PRO A 474 3.32 16.69 -1.39
CA PRO A 474 4.12 17.11 -2.52
C PRO A 474 3.42 18.16 -3.37
N ALA A 475 4.20 18.97 -4.07
CA ALA A 475 3.74 19.96 -5.04
C ALA A 475 4.69 20.03 -6.25
N ASN A 476 4.21 20.61 -7.35
CA ASN A 476 4.97 20.75 -8.60
C ASN A 476 5.79 22.05 -8.67
N ASP A 477 5.64 22.94 -7.71
CA ASP A 477 6.37 24.21 -7.63
C ASP A 477 6.69 24.48 -6.16
N TRP A 478 7.92 24.87 -5.86
CA TRP A 478 8.39 25.19 -4.52
C TRP A 478 9.33 26.38 -4.54
N PHE A 479 9.16 27.29 -3.58
CA PHE A 479 9.99 28.48 -3.40
C PHE A 479 10.76 28.38 -2.09
N LEU A 480 12.09 28.54 -2.17
CA LEU A 480 13.01 28.53 -1.02
C LEU A 480 13.76 29.87 -1.00
N THR A 481 13.48 30.71 0.00
CA THR A 481 13.82 32.14 0.00
C THR A 481 15.19 32.48 0.61
N GLU A 482 15.90 31.50 1.17
CA GLU A 482 17.19 31.70 1.84
C GLU A 482 18.28 30.80 1.24
N GLY A 483 19.51 31.29 1.31
CA GLY A 483 20.71 30.57 0.93
C GLY A 483 21.90 31.52 0.81
N SER A 484 23.08 31.00 1.07
CA SER A 484 24.35 31.69 0.81
C SER A 484 25.39 30.66 0.42
N THR A 485 26.19 31.00 -0.59
CA THR A 485 27.37 30.22 -1.00
C THR A 485 28.65 31.04 -0.86
N GLY A 486 28.57 32.20 -0.20
CA GLY A 486 29.72 33.02 0.15
C GLY A 486 30.68 32.30 1.10
N PRO A 487 31.91 32.83 1.28
CA PRO A 487 32.91 32.24 2.17
C PRO A 487 32.36 31.90 3.56
N GLY A 488 32.50 30.63 3.96
CA GLY A 488 32.02 30.12 5.24
C GLY A 488 30.58 29.59 5.25
N PHE A 489 29.87 29.61 4.12
CA PHE A 489 28.52 29.06 3.97
C PHE A 489 28.51 27.89 2.99
N GLU A 490 27.74 26.86 3.32
CA GLU A 490 27.46 25.75 2.42
C GLU A 490 25.95 25.49 2.37
N THR A 491 25.32 25.75 1.22
CA THR A 491 23.87 25.63 1.03
C THR A 491 23.52 24.42 0.16
N TRP A 492 22.46 23.73 0.56
CA TRP A 492 21.92 22.55 -0.09
C TRP A 492 20.43 22.72 -0.37
N ILE A 493 19.99 22.31 -1.55
CA ILE A 493 18.57 22.14 -1.90
C ILE A 493 18.27 20.65 -1.92
N LEU A 494 17.23 20.24 -1.20
CA LEU A 494 16.91 18.85 -0.97
C LEU A 494 15.56 18.56 -1.57
N VAL A 495 15.52 17.64 -2.54
CA VAL A 495 14.29 17.32 -3.27
C VAL A 495 14.02 15.84 -3.11
N ALA A 496 12.80 15.49 -2.69
CA ALA A 496 12.34 14.12 -2.59
C ALA A 496 11.08 13.90 -3.42
N ASN A 497 11.01 12.75 -4.09
CA ASN A 497 9.84 12.29 -4.81
C ASN A 497 9.13 11.20 -3.97
N PRO A 498 8.09 11.57 -3.19
CA PRO A 498 7.32 10.60 -2.41
C PRO A 498 6.30 9.81 -3.23
N GLU A 499 6.14 10.13 -4.51
CA GLU A 499 5.09 9.58 -5.37
C GLU A 499 5.53 8.28 -6.07
N ALA A 500 4.55 7.61 -6.67
CA ALA A 500 4.75 6.37 -7.42
C ALA A 500 5.24 6.58 -8.86
N LEU A 501 5.26 7.82 -9.36
CA LEU A 501 5.71 8.16 -10.71
C LEU A 501 7.04 8.91 -10.68
N THR A 502 7.81 8.83 -11.78
CA THR A 502 9.05 9.60 -11.93
C THR A 502 8.76 11.11 -11.98
N ALA A 503 9.50 11.89 -11.20
CA ALA A 503 9.49 13.35 -11.25
C ALA A 503 10.66 13.87 -12.08
N GLU A 504 10.37 14.67 -13.10
CA GLU A 504 11.38 15.45 -13.83
C GLU A 504 11.52 16.82 -13.15
N VAL A 505 12.67 17.06 -12.51
CA VAL A 505 12.90 18.19 -11.59
C VAL A 505 13.83 19.21 -12.21
N LYS A 506 13.48 20.49 -12.03
CA LYS A 506 14.30 21.66 -12.35
C LYS A 506 14.47 22.56 -11.13
N VAL A 507 15.70 22.78 -10.70
CA VAL A 507 16.07 23.74 -9.64
C VAL A 507 16.65 24.98 -10.28
N GLY A 508 15.90 26.08 -10.30
CA GLY A 508 16.35 27.38 -10.78
C GLY A 508 16.86 28.25 -9.61
N LEU A 509 18.10 28.72 -9.70
CA LEU A 509 18.67 29.62 -8.70
C LEU A 509 18.34 31.08 -9.00
N LEU A 510 18.13 31.86 -7.95
CA LEU A 510 17.95 33.32 -8.00
C LEU A 510 19.05 33.93 -7.12
N THR A 511 19.84 34.84 -7.69
CA THR A 511 21.00 35.47 -7.03
C THR A 511 20.79 36.97 -6.84
N GLY A 512 21.68 37.64 -6.10
CA GLY A 512 21.66 39.10 -5.95
C GLY A 512 21.81 39.87 -7.28
N SER A 513 22.28 39.20 -8.33
CA SER A 513 22.44 39.75 -9.68
C SER A 513 21.34 39.34 -10.68
N GLY A 514 20.32 38.61 -10.21
CA GLY A 514 19.24 38.05 -11.03
C GLY A 514 19.30 36.53 -11.15
N PRO A 515 18.58 35.93 -12.11
CA PRO A 515 18.52 34.48 -12.30
C PRO A 515 19.90 33.85 -12.50
N GLY A 516 20.18 32.80 -11.74
CA GLY A 516 21.36 31.97 -11.85
C GLY A 516 21.14 30.72 -12.72
N PRO A 517 22.03 29.71 -12.63
CA PRO A 517 21.92 28.46 -13.35
C PRO A 517 20.65 27.65 -13.01
N GLU A 518 20.19 26.85 -13.97
CA GLU A 518 19.18 25.82 -13.78
C GLU A 518 19.85 24.44 -13.69
N ILE A 519 19.46 23.65 -12.69
CA ILE A 519 19.93 22.28 -12.48
C ILE A 519 18.76 21.34 -12.76
N VAL A 520 18.91 20.41 -13.71
CA VAL A 520 17.85 19.48 -14.13
C VAL A 520 18.25 18.04 -13.82
N PHE A 521 17.31 17.26 -13.31
CA PHE A 521 17.47 15.83 -13.06
C PHE A 521 16.14 15.11 -12.89
N SER A 522 16.14 13.80 -13.12
CA SER A 522 15.00 12.91 -12.87
C SER A 522 15.11 12.26 -11.49
N LEU A 523 13.97 12.07 -10.81
CA LEU A 523 13.84 11.31 -9.57
C LEU A 523 12.87 10.15 -9.79
N ALA A 524 13.37 8.92 -9.67
CA ALA A 524 12.53 7.73 -9.68
C ALA A 524 11.56 7.71 -8.48
N PRO A 525 10.49 6.90 -8.54
CA PRO A 525 9.52 6.77 -7.44
C PRO A 525 10.18 6.44 -6.11
N GLY A 526 9.79 7.13 -5.03
CA GLY A 526 10.32 6.88 -3.69
C GLY A 526 11.82 7.20 -3.53
N THR A 527 12.38 8.04 -4.38
CA THR A 527 13.80 8.44 -4.31
C THR A 527 13.98 9.93 -4.04
N ARG A 528 15.20 10.34 -3.69
CA ARG A 528 15.50 11.74 -3.33
C ARG A 528 16.94 12.13 -3.64
N ARG A 529 17.18 13.43 -3.92
CA ARG A 529 18.50 13.97 -4.30
C ARG A 529 18.79 15.36 -3.72
N SER A 530 20.03 15.55 -3.24
CA SER A 530 20.53 16.84 -2.72
C SER A 530 21.37 17.54 -3.78
N VAL A 531 21.19 18.85 -3.92
CA VAL A 531 21.98 19.71 -4.79
C VAL A 531 22.81 20.64 -3.91
N ARG A 532 24.14 20.51 -3.98
CA ARG A 532 25.06 21.44 -3.34
C ARG A 532 25.13 22.72 -4.16
N VAL A 533 24.59 23.82 -3.64
CA VAL A 533 24.45 25.07 -4.39
C VAL A 533 25.81 25.74 -4.65
N ASN A 534 26.78 25.54 -3.75
CA ASN A 534 28.14 26.07 -3.87
C ASN A 534 28.88 25.59 -5.13
N ASP A 535 28.46 24.48 -5.73
CA ASP A 535 29.07 23.95 -6.95
C ASP A 535 28.65 24.74 -8.21
N TYR A 536 27.65 25.63 -8.08
CA TYR A 536 27.04 26.36 -9.20
C TYR A 536 27.22 27.87 -9.11
N VAL A 537 27.20 28.44 -7.90
CA VAL A 537 27.26 29.89 -7.69
C VAL A 537 28.10 30.24 -6.47
N THR A 538 28.70 31.43 -6.47
CA THR A 538 29.33 32.07 -5.30
C THR A 538 28.66 33.42 -5.07
N ASP A 539 27.66 33.46 -4.19
CA ASP A 539 26.87 34.65 -3.89
C ASP A 539 26.46 34.65 -2.40
N TRP A 540 26.29 35.84 -1.82
CA TRP A 540 25.78 36.02 -0.47
C TRP A 540 24.25 35.91 -0.39
N GLY A 541 23.55 36.23 -1.48
CA GLY A 541 22.10 36.10 -1.59
C GLY A 541 21.74 35.06 -2.63
N VAL A 542 21.29 33.90 -2.17
CA VAL A 542 20.78 32.83 -3.03
C VAL A 542 19.39 32.42 -2.58
N SER A 543 18.50 32.19 -3.53
CA SER A 543 17.22 31.53 -3.35
C SER A 543 17.00 30.53 -4.49
N ALA A 544 16.04 29.63 -4.35
CA ALA A 544 15.77 28.60 -5.33
C ALA A 544 14.27 28.45 -5.60
N ARG A 545 13.93 28.17 -6.85
CA ARG A 545 12.62 27.66 -7.26
C ARG A 545 12.79 26.24 -7.77
N VAL A 546 12.05 25.29 -7.22
CA VAL A 546 12.04 23.89 -7.66
C VAL A 546 10.74 23.63 -8.40
N VAL A 547 10.82 23.25 -9.67
CA VAL A 547 9.66 22.89 -10.50
C VAL A 547 9.77 21.41 -10.85
N SER A 548 8.68 20.68 -10.77
CA SER A 548 8.61 19.28 -11.22
C SER A 548 7.47 19.03 -12.20
N THR A 549 7.64 18.00 -13.04
CA THR A 549 6.59 17.44 -13.90
C THR A 549 6.59 15.92 -13.76
N GLY A 550 5.51 15.26 -14.19
CA GLY A 550 5.30 13.82 -14.03
C GLY A 550 4.79 13.44 -12.63
N ALA A 551 5.45 13.93 -11.59
CA ALA A 551 5.04 13.78 -10.20
C ALA A 551 5.37 15.03 -9.36
N GLY A 552 4.63 15.22 -8.27
CA GLY A 552 4.94 16.22 -7.26
C GLY A 552 6.16 15.82 -6.44
N VAL A 553 6.89 16.82 -5.92
CA VAL A 553 8.03 16.61 -5.02
C VAL A 553 7.81 17.34 -3.71
N VAL A 554 8.63 17.08 -2.70
CA VAL A 554 8.81 17.94 -1.53
C VAL A 554 10.22 18.52 -1.54
N ALA A 555 10.36 19.79 -1.13
CA ALA A 555 11.62 20.50 -1.19
C ALA A 555 11.93 21.28 0.10
N GLU A 556 13.18 21.16 0.57
CA GLU A 556 13.72 21.90 1.71
C GLU A 556 15.11 22.46 1.37
N ARG A 557 15.59 23.39 2.20
CA ARG A 557 16.93 23.97 2.09
C ARG A 557 17.62 23.90 3.44
N ALA A 558 18.84 23.37 3.44
CA ALA A 558 19.73 23.42 4.59
C ALA A 558 20.99 24.24 4.27
N THR A 559 21.44 25.05 5.23
CA THR A 559 22.66 25.85 5.13
C THR A 559 23.54 25.61 6.35
N TYR A 560 24.79 25.23 6.11
CA TYR A 560 25.81 25.07 7.15
C TYR A 560 26.74 26.27 7.16
N VAL A 561 27.09 26.75 8.35
CA VAL A 561 27.93 27.93 8.55
C VAL A 561 29.16 27.52 9.34
N SER A 562 30.34 27.84 8.83
CA SER A 562 31.63 27.47 9.42
C SER A 562 32.68 28.58 9.28
N GLY A 563 32.40 29.75 9.86
CA GLY A 563 33.34 30.87 9.96
C GLY A 563 33.94 31.03 11.36
N ASP A 564 34.96 31.88 11.49
CA ASP A 564 35.68 32.12 12.75
C ASP A 564 34.79 32.69 13.87
N LEU A 565 33.71 33.39 13.49
CA LEU A 565 32.76 34.02 14.42
C LEU A 565 31.37 33.36 14.42
N ARG A 566 31.08 32.47 13.45
CA ARG A 566 29.74 31.90 13.24
C ARG A 566 29.86 30.43 12.90
N ARG A 567 29.22 29.57 13.69
CA ARG A 567 29.15 28.13 13.46
C ARG A 567 27.75 27.63 13.77
N GLY A 568 27.15 26.90 12.84
CA GLY A 568 25.81 26.36 13.02
C GLY A 568 25.22 25.82 11.73
N ALA A 569 23.92 25.54 11.76
CA ALA A 569 23.15 25.16 10.60
C ALA A 569 21.75 25.77 10.68
N THR A 570 21.16 26.08 9.54
CA THR A 570 19.76 26.50 9.41
C THR A 570 19.07 25.63 8.38
N ASP A 571 17.77 25.48 8.51
CA ASP A 571 16.94 24.73 7.58
C ASP A 571 15.55 25.37 7.46
N SER A 572 14.93 25.20 6.31
CA SER A 572 13.54 25.60 6.09
C SER A 572 12.93 24.79 4.97
N PRO A 573 11.70 24.30 5.16
CA PRO A 573 10.88 23.89 4.04
C PRO A 573 10.58 25.01 3.08
N GLY A 574 10.43 24.65 1.80
CA GLY A 574 9.90 25.56 0.80
C GLY A 574 8.40 25.77 1.00
N THR A 575 7.87 26.77 0.30
CA THR A 575 6.42 26.98 0.15
C THR A 575 5.97 26.62 -1.26
N PRO A 576 4.80 25.98 -1.44
CA PRO A 576 4.30 25.64 -2.78
C PRO A 576 3.74 26.85 -3.56
N ALA A 577 3.55 27.98 -2.90
CA ALA A 577 3.06 29.21 -3.50
C ALA A 577 3.63 30.45 -2.81
N GLY A 578 3.74 31.55 -3.56
CA GLY A 578 3.94 32.86 -2.97
C GLY A 578 2.69 33.35 -2.23
N SER A 579 2.90 34.29 -1.30
CA SER A 579 1.82 34.99 -0.58
C SER A 579 2.17 36.46 -0.47
N ASN A 580 1.14 37.30 -0.40
CA ASN A 580 1.29 38.73 -0.12
C ASN A 580 1.56 39.00 1.36
N ASP A 581 1.17 38.07 2.24
CA ASP A 581 1.32 38.18 3.68
C ASP A 581 2.06 36.96 4.24
N TRP A 582 3.07 37.22 5.06
CA TRP A 582 3.90 36.21 5.74
C TRP A 582 4.10 36.59 7.20
N PHE A 583 4.01 35.60 8.09
CA PHE A 583 4.25 35.76 9.52
C PHE A 583 5.41 34.88 9.95
N LEU A 584 6.38 35.47 10.65
CA LEU A 584 7.56 34.79 11.17
C LEU A 584 7.52 34.91 12.70
N ALA A 585 7.51 33.76 13.39
CA ALA A 585 7.25 33.71 14.83
C ALA A 585 8.49 33.91 15.71
N GLU A 586 9.69 33.74 15.15
CA GLU A 586 10.97 33.83 15.87
C GLU A 586 11.81 34.98 15.33
N GLY A 587 12.58 35.61 16.21
CA GLY A 587 13.59 36.60 15.86
C GLY A 587 14.17 37.24 17.12
N SER A 588 15.50 37.26 17.25
CA SER A 588 16.22 37.92 18.33
C SER A 588 17.41 38.70 17.77
N THR A 589 17.51 39.97 18.15
CA THR A 589 18.66 40.83 17.85
C THR A 589 19.45 41.18 19.11
N GLY A 590 19.22 40.44 20.21
CA GLY A 590 19.94 40.61 21.46
C GLY A 590 21.41 40.15 21.37
N PRO A 591 22.24 40.42 22.40
CA PRO A 591 23.65 40.03 22.40
C PRO A 591 23.85 38.53 22.09
N GLY A 592 24.61 38.25 21.03
CA GLY A 592 24.88 36.88 20.56
C GLY A 592 23.95 36.38 19.44
N PHE A 593 22.95 37.16 19.03
CA PHE A 593 22.04 36.81 17.95
C PHE A 593 22.10 37.82 16.79
N GLU A 594 22.01 37.30 15.57
CA GLU A 594 21.73 38.06 14.36
C GLU A 594 20.50 37.41 13.70
N THR A 595 19.50 38.21 13.37
CA THR A 595 18.31 37.75 12.64
C THR A 595 18.28 38.41 11.27
N TRP A 596 18.10 37.61 10.24
CA TRP A 596 17.87 38.08 8.88
C TRP A 596 16.45 37.72 8.45
N ILE A 597 15.74 38.70 7.90
CA ILE A 597 14.47 38.46 7.22
C ILE A 597 14.79 38.35 5.73
N LEU A 598 14.48 37.20 5.16
CA LEU A 598 14.88 36.86 3.80
C LEU A 598 13.65 36.81 2.90
N VAL A 599 13.71 37.59 1.83
CA VAL A 599 12.60 37.78 0.91
C VAL A 599 13.13 37.57 -0.49
N ALA A 600 12.45 36.70 -1.24
CA ALA A 600 12.71 36.52 -2.66
C ALA A 600 11.48 36.96 -3.45
N ASN A 601 11.72 37.67 -4.55
CA ASN A 601 10.71 37.91 -5.56
C ASN A 601 10.91 36.91 -6.70
N PRO A 602 10.10 35.85 -6.79
CA PRO A 602 10.23 34.86 -7.86
C PRO A 602 9.63 35.31 -9.20
N ASP A 603 8.97 36.49 -9.24
CA ASP A 603 8.35 37.04 -10.44
C ASP A 603 9.29 38.00 -11.19
N THR A 604 8.96 38.24 -12.45
CA THR A 604 9.59 39.22 -13.35
C THR A 604 9.14 40.66 -13.09
N ILE A 605 8.08 40.85 -12.30
CA ILE A 605 7.54 42.16 -11.92
C ILE A 605 8.12 42.57 -10.57
N THR A 606 8.53 43.83 -10.42
CA THR A 606 9.00 44.38 -9.13
C THR A 606 7.95 44.22 -8.03
N ALA A 607 8.36 43.64 -6.90
CA ALA A 607 7.55 43.54 -5.70
C ALA A 607 8.00 44.59 -4.66
N ASP A 608 7.05 45.36 -4.14
CA ASP A 608 7.27 46.27 -3.02
C ASP A 608 6.93 45.57 -1.71
N VAL A 609 7.88 45.52 -0.77
CA VAL A 609 7.76 44.75 0.48
C VAL A 609 7.79 45.67 1.68
N THR A 610 6.84 45.49 2.59
CA THR A 610 6.82 46.16 3.91
C THR A 610 7.06 45.13 5.01
N VAL A 611 8.00 45.40 5.91
CA VAL A 611 8.30 44.55 7.06
C VAL A 611 7.86 45.24 8.34
N GLY A 612 7.00 44.58 9.11
CA GLY A 612 6.56 45.02 10.44
C GLY A 612 7.10 44.06 11.51
N PHE A 613 7.52 44.60 12.65
CA PHE A 613 8.00 43.82 13.79
C PHE A 613 6.97 43.85 14.93
N ILE A 614 6.57 42.67 15.39
CA ILE A 614 5.77 42.52 16.60
C ILE A 614 6.76 42.40 17.76
N THR A 615 6.80 43.40 18.64
CA THR A 615 7.66 43.42 19.83
C THR A 615 6.81 43.30 21.09
N GLY A 616 7.36 42.64 22.11
CA GLY A 616 6.71 42.41 23.41
C GLY A 616 6.92 43.54 24.40
#